data_AF-A0A1K0FXQ1-F1
#
_entry.id   AF-A0A1K0FXQ1-F1
#
_cell.length_a   1.000
_cell.length_b   1.000
_cell.length_c   1.000
_cell.angle_alpha   90.00
_cell.angle_beta   90.00
_cell.angle_gamma   90.00
#
_symmetry.space_group_name_H-M   'P 1'
#
loop_
_entity.id
_entity.type
_entity.pdbx_description
1 polymer ?
#
loop_
_entity_poly.entity_id
_entity_poly.type
_entity_poly.pdbx_seq_one_letter_code
_entity_poly.pdbx_strand_id
1 'polypeptide(L)'
;MQINLLALNATIESARAGEAGKGFAVVAGEVKELAQETARATADIVAQVNAIQTDTGAAVEGIERIGAVVGEINSQQVTIAAAVEEQSVTSAEVSRGITGAARGSTEIASAAAADDVADVTGRTRSEVEEARHAADELARMSTGLHQLVSHLRY
;
A
#
# COMPACT_ATOMS: atom_id res chain seq x y z
N MET A 1 -11.33 -58.45 -22.54
CA MET A 1 -11.81 -58.94 -23.86
C MET A 1 -11.76 -60.47 -24.04
N GLN A 2 -11.78 -61.26 -22.95
CA GLN A 2 -11.80 -62.73 -23.04
C GLN A 2 -13.23 -63.31 -23.13
N ILE A 3 -14.22 -62.60 -22.56
CA ILE A 3 -15.63 -63.03 -22.49
C ILE A 3 -16.30 -63.07 -23.88
N ASN A 4 -16.04 -62.10 -24.75
CA ASN A 4 -16.58 -62.08 -26.12
C ASN A 4 -16.04 -63.25 -26.98
N LEU A 5 -14.78 -63.66 -26.76
CA LEU A 5 -14.18 -64.83 -27.40
C LEU A 5 -14.75 -66.14 -26.84
N LEU A 6 -15.03 -66.19 -25.53
CA LEU A 6 -15.68 -67.35 -24.89
C LEU A 6 -17.12 -67.54 -25.39
N ALA A 7 -17.88 -66.45 -25.50
CA ALA A 7 -19.26 -66.49 -26.02
C ALA A 7 -19.30 -66.93 -27.48
N LEU A 8 -18.36 -66.49 -28.31
CA LEU A 8 -18.24 -66.91 -29.71
C LEU A 8 -17.94 -68.42 -29.84
N ASN A 9 -17.00 -68.94 -29.03
CA ASN A 9 -16.71 -70.38 -28.99
C ASN A 9 -17.92 -71.19 -28.52
N ALA A 10 -18.69 -70.68 -27.55
CA ALA A 10 -19.93 -71.32 -27.10
C ALA A 10 -21.01 -71.34 -28.20
N THR A 11 -21.12 -70.28 -29.01
CA THR A 11 -22.02 -70.26 -30.17
C THR A 11 -21.62 -71.28 -31.23
N ILE A 12 -20.32 -71.44 -31.50
CA ILE A 12 -19.78 -72.43 -32.46
C ILE A 12 -20.07 -73.86 -31.98
N GLU A 13 -19.81 -74.16 -30.71
CA GLU A 13 -20.04 -75.51 -30.17
C GLU A 13 -21.53 -75.84 -30.05
N SER A 14 -22.39 -74.83 -29.82
CA SER A 14 -23.85 -74.98 -29.83
C SER A 14 -24.40 -75.31 -31.22
N ALA A 15 -23.85 -74.70 -32.28
CA ALA A 15 -24.22 -75.01 -33.66
C ALA A 15 -23.85 -76.45 -34.05
N ARG A 16 -22.78 -76.98 -33.47
CA ARG A 16 -22.31 -78.35 -33.68
C ARG A 16 -23.18 -79.41 -32.99
N ALA A 17 -23.90 -79.05 -31.93
CA ALA A 17 -24.76 -79.94 -31.14
C ALA A 17 -26.21 -80.08 -31.67
N GLY A 18 -26.61 -79.32 -32.70
CA GLY A 18 -27.95 -79.42 -33.30
C GLY A 18 -29.09 -79.00 -32.37
N GLU A 19 -30.21 -79.72 -32.37
CA GLU A 19 -31.41 -79.44 -31.53
C GLU A 19 -31.09 -79.35 -30.02
N ALA A 20 -30.15 -80.15 -29.53
CA ALA A 20 -29.75 -80.15 -28.12
C ALA A 20 -28.96 -78.89 -27.69
N GLY A 21 -28.39 -78.15 -28.66
CA GLY A 21 -27.58 -76.95 -28.43
C GLY A 21 -28.35 -75.63 -28.40
N LYS A 22 -29.66 -75.62 -28.72
CA LYS A 22 -30.46 -74.39 -28.81
C LYS A 22 -30.49 -73.56 -27.52
N GLY A 23 -30.58 -74.22 -26.36
CA GLY A 23 -30.53 -73.53 -25.06
C GLY A 23 -29.16 -72.90 -24.76
N PHE A 24 -28.07 -73.59 -25.11
CA PHE A 24 -26.71 -73.06 -24.98
C PHE A 24 -26.45 -71.89 -25.94
N ALA A 25 -27.04 -71.91 -27.14
CA ALA A 25 -26.94 -70.81 -28.09
C ALA A 25 -27.60 -69.51 -27.56
N VAL A 26 -28.75 -69.62 -26.87
CA VAL A 26 -29.44 -68.46 -26.26
C VAL A 26 -28.60 -67.87 -25.13
N VAL A 27 -28.10 -68.70 -24.22
CA VAL A 27 -27.25 -68.26 -23.10
C VAL A 27 -25.94 -67.64 -23.62
N ALA A 28 -25.34 -68.19 -24.67
CA ALA A 28 -24.16 -67.59 -25.30
C ALA A 28 -24.45 -66.20 -25.90
N GLY A 29 -25.65 -66.00 -26.45
CA GLY A 29 -26.13 -64.70 -26.93
C GLY A 29 -26.29 -63.68 -25.81
N GLU A 30 -26.97 -64.04 -24.72
CA GLU A 30 -27.15 -63.18 -23.55
C GLU A 30 -25.82 -62.81 -22.89
N VAL A 31 -24.89 -63.78 -22.76
CA VAL A 31 -23.54 -63.51 -22.22
C VAL A 31 -22.77 -62.55 -23.13
N LYS A 32 -22.94 -62.64 -24.45
CA LYS A 32 -22.30 -61.72 -25.40
C LYS A 32 -22.89 -60.31 -25.29
N GLU A 33 -24.20 -60.17 -25.21
CA GLU A 33 -24.86 -58.87 -25.00
C GLU A 33 -24.44 -58.24 -23.68
N LEU A 34 -24.47 -58.99 -22.58
CA LEU A 34 -24.03 -58.51 -21.26
C LEU A 34 -22.55 -58.08 -21.27
N ALA A 35 -21.69 -58.80 -21.99
CA ALA A 35 -20.29 -58.43 -22.15
C ALA A 35 -20.11 -57.13 -22.95
N GLN A 36 -20.94 -56.90 -23.98
CA GLN A 36 -20.94 -55.66 -24.77
C GLN A 36 -21.45 -54.48 -23.95
N GLU A 37 -22.51 -54.67 -23.15
CA GLU A 37 -23.05 -53.66 -22.25
C GLU A 37 -22.03 -53.30 -21.16
N THR A 38 -21.39 -54.29 -20.55
CA THR A 38 -20.31 -54.08 -19.57
C THR A 38 -19.14 -53.31 -20.19
N ALA A 39 -18.77 -53.63 -21.44
CA ALA A 39 -17.69 -52.93 -22.14
C ALA A 39 -18.03 -51.45 -22.41
N ARG A 40 -19.29 -51.15 -22.79
CA ARG A 40 -19.77 -49.76 -22.94
C ARG A 40 -19.76 -49.01 -21.62
N ALA A 41 -20.37 -49.58 -20.58
CA ALA A 41 -20.39 -48.97 -19.26
C ALA A 41 -18.97 -48.70 -18.73
N THR A 42 -18.03 -49.62 -18.97
CA THR A 42 -16.61 -49.41 -18.61
C THR A 42 -15.99 -48.26 -19.39
N ALA A 43 -16.28 -48.14 -20.69
CA ALA A 43 -15.78 -47.04 -21.51
C ALA A 43 -16.34 -45.68 -21.03
N ASP A 44 -17.61 -45.63 -20.66
CA ASP A 44 -18.25 -44.42 -20.12
C ASP A 44 -17.63 -44.02 -18.77
N ILE A 45 -17.39 -44.99 -17.88
CA ILE A 45 -16.68 -44.74 -16.61
C ILE A 45 -15.28 -44.19 -16.86
N VAL A 46 -14.52 -44.75 -17.80
CA VAL A 46 -13.18 -44.26 -18.16
C VAL A 46 -13.25 -42.82 -18.67
N ALA A 47 -14.21 -42.51 -19.55
CA ALA A 47 -14.41 -41.15 -20.04
C ALA A 47 -14.73 -40.18 -18.89
N GLN A 48 -15.58 -40.58 -17.95
CA GLN A 48 -15.96 -39.75 -16.81
C GLN A 48 -14.79 -39.55 -15.83
N VAL A 49 -13.98 -40.57 -15.58
CA VAL A 49 -12.76 -40.45 -14.77
C VAL A 49 -11.77 -39.48 -15.41
N ASN A 50 -11.57 -39.55 -16.74
CA ASN A 50 -10.68 -38.63 -17.45
C ASN A 50 -11.16 -37.17 -17.36
N ALA A 51 -12.48 -36.95 -17.45
CA ALA A 51 -13.07 -35.62 -17.27
C ALA A 51 -12.82 -35.09 -15.84
N ILE A 52 -13.10 -35.91 -14.81
CA ILE A 52 -12.85 -35.55 -13.41
C ILE A 52 -11.36 -35.22 -13.18
N GLN A 53 -10.44 -36.00 -13.74
CA GLN A 53 -9.00 -35.75 -13.63
C GLN A 53 -8.60 -34.42 -14.28
N THR A 54 -9.16 -34.12 -15.45
CA THR A 54 -8.92 -32.85 -16.16
C THR A 54 -9.42 -31.66 -15.34
N ASP A 55 -10.65 -31.75 -14.82
CA ASP A 55 -11.25 -30.69 -13.99
C ASP A 55 -10.47 -30.50 -12.69
N THR A 56 -10.00 -31.59 -12.09
CA THR A 56 -9.16 -31.55 -10.88
C THR A 56 -7.83 -30.86 -11.17
N GLY A 57 -7.21 -31.15 -12.32
CA GLY A 57 -5.99 -30.47 -12.76
C GLY A 57 -6.19 -28.96 -12.91
N ALA A 58 -7.28 -28.55 -13.57
CA ALA A 58 -7.63 -27.14 -13.72
C ALA A 58 -7.89 -26.45 -12.36
N ALA A 59 -8.48 -27.15 -11.40
CA ALA A 59 -8.68 -26.65 -10.04
C ALA A 59 -7.35 -26.45 -9.30
N VAL A 60 -6.41 -27.38 -9.43
CA VAL A 60 -5.05 -27.26 -8.84
C VAL A 60 -4.32 -26.04 -9.42
N GLU A 61 -4.33 -25.86 -10.75
CA GLU A 61 -3.73 -24.67 -11.38
C GLU A 61 -4.40 -23.37 -10.88
N GLY A 62 -5.71 -23.39 -10.65
CA GLY A 62 -6.44 -22.27 -10.06
C GLY A 62 -5.94 -21.93 -8.65
N ILE A 63 -5.73 -22.93 -7.80
CA ILE A 63 -5.21 -22.77 -6.45
C ILE A 63 -3.76 -22.24 -6.47
N GLU A 64 -2.92 -22.73 -7.39
CA GLU A 64 -1.54 -22.24 -7.54
C GLU A 64 -1.51 -20.76 -7.92
N ARG A 65 -2.38 -20.33 -8.85
CA ARG A 65 -2.52 -18.90 -9.18
C ARG A 65 -2.97 -18.05 -8.00
N ILE A 66 -3.92 -18.54 -7.20
CA ILE A 66 -4.35 -17.85 -5.97
C ILE A 66 -3.17 -17.73 -5.00
N GLY A 67 -2.38 -18.80 -4.82
CA GLY A 67 -1.18 -18.78 -4.00
C GLY A 67 -0.16 -17.73 -4.44
N ALA A 68 0.07 -17.59 -5.74
CA ALA A 68 0.96 -16.57 -6.30
C ALA A 68 0.46 -15.15 -5.98
N VAL A 69 -0.83 -14.87 -6.17
CA VAL A 69 -1.45 -13.57 -5.87
C VAL A 69 -1.33 -13.25 -4.37
N VAL A 70 -1.58 -14.23 -3.49
CA VAL A 70 -1.42 -14.04 -2.04
C VAL A 70 0.04 -13.73 -1.68
N GLY A 71 1.01 -14.37 -2.35
CA GLY A 71 2.43 -14.06 -2.19
C GLY A 71 2.77 -12.63 -2.60
N GLU A 72 2.21 -12.16 -3.72
CA GLU A 72 2.39 -10.78 -4.18
C GLU A 72 1.81 -9.76 -3.18
N ILE A 73 0.59 -10.02 -2.67
CA ILE A 73 -0.04 -9.20 -1.63
C ILE A 73 0.86 -9.11 -0.38
N ASN A 74 1.47 -10.23 0.04
CA ASN A 74 2.36 -10.23 1.19
C ASN A 74 3.60 -9.34 0.98
N SER A 75 4.22 -9.41 -0.21
CA SER A 75 5.35 -8.54 -0.58
C SER A 75 4.97 -7.05 -0.57
N GLN A 76 3.79 -6.72 -1.12
CA GLN A 76 3.27 -5.35 -1.11
C GLN A 76 3.00 -4.84 0.32
N GLN A 77 2.47 -5.69 1.21
CA GLN A 77 2.23 -5.36 2.62
C GLN A 77 3.53 -4.98 3.35
N VAL A 78 4.64 -5.67 3.08
CA VAL A 78 5.96 -5.29 3.64
C VAL A 78 6.38 -3.89 3.19
N THR A 79 6.16 -3.56 1.91
CA THR A 79 6.47 -2.23 1.36
C THR A 79 5.58 -1.15 1.96
N ILE A 80 4.28 -1.43 2.12
CA ILE A 80 3.33 -0.51 2.77
C ILE A 80 3.73 -0.27 4.23
N ALA A 81 4.10 -1.32 4.97
CA ALA A 81 4.53 -1.18 6.36
C ALA A 81 5.76 -0.27 6.48
N ALA A 82 6.76 -0.44 5.62
CA ALA A 82 7.94 0.42 5.57
C ALA A 82 7.55 1.88 5.26
N ALA A 83 6.67 2.10 4.28
CA ALA A 83 6.19 3.45 3.93
C ALA A 83 5.42 4.13 5.07
N VAL A 84 4.62 3.37 5.84
CA VAL A 84 3.89 3.89 7.01
C VAL A 84 4.85 4.27 8.14
N GLU A 85 5.93 3.52 8.33
CA GLU A 85 6.96 3.85 9.32
C GLU A 85 7.72 5.13 8.93
N GLU A 86 8.10 5.27 7.66
CA GLU A 86 8.72 6.49 7.11
C GLU A 86 7.78 7.71 7.22
N GLN A 87 6.49 7.53 6.92
CA GLN A 87 5.48 8.57 7.07
C GLN A 87 5.33 9.02 8.52
N SER A 88 5.44 8.11 9.49
CA SER A 88 5.38 8.42 10.92
C SER A 88 6.58 9.27 11.36
N VAL A 89 7.78 8.95 10.88
CA VAL A 89 9.00 9.76 11.11
C VAL A 89 8.83 11.16 10.52
N THR A 90 8.39 11.24 9.27
CA THR A 90 8.17 12.52 8.57
C THR A 90 7.12 13.38 9.29
N SER A 91 6.02 12.78 9.75
CA SER A 91 4.99 13.50 10.51
C SER A 91 5.53 14.08 11.81
N ALA A 92 6.38 13.33 12.52
CA ALA A 92 7.05 13.81 13.73
C ALA A 92 8.01 14.98 13.43
N GLU A 93 8.73 14.94 12.31
CA GLU A 93 9.58 16.04 11.86
C GLU A 93 8.79 17.30 11.51
N VAL A 94 7.68 17.15 10.79
CA VAL A 94 6.77 18.26 10.47
C VAL A 94 6.22 18.88 11.76
N SER A 95 5.78 18.06 12.72
CA SER A 95 5.28 18.54 14.02
C SER A 95 6.35 19.32 14.80
N ARG A 96 7.60 18.83 14.80
CA ARG A 96 8.75 19.56 15.37
C ARG A 96 8.99 20.89 14.65
N GLY A 97 8.95 20.89 13.32
CA GLY A 97 9.11 22.09 12.50
C GLY A 97 8.04 23.14 12.79
N ILE A 98 6.78 22.74 12.91
CA ILE A 98 5.66 23.64 13.28
C ILE A 98 5.87 24.23 14.66
N THR A 99 6.30 23.43 15.65
CA THR A 99 6.56 23.92 17.00
C THR A 99 7.73 24.92 17.02
N GLY A 100 8.78 24.65 16.25
CA GLY A 100 9.90 25.57 16.08
C GLY A 100 9.49 26.89 15.42
N ALA A 101 8.71 26.82 14.34
CA ALA A 101 8.20 28.00 13.64
C ALA A 101 7.28 28.84 14.55
N ALA A 102 6.39 28.19 15.31
CA ALA A 102 5.51 28.88 16.26
C ALA A 102 6.31 29.62 17.35
N ARG A 103 7.35 28.99 17.92
CA ARG A 103 8.26 29.66 18.86
C ARG A 103 8.96 30.86 18.23
N GLY A 104 9.52 30.70 17.03
CA GLY A 104 10.15 31.80 16.31
C GLY A 104 9.19 32.95 16.03
N SER A 105 7.92 32.66 15.67
CA SER A 105 6.90 33.68 15.51
C SER A 105 6.56 34.39 16.83
N THR A 106 6.52 33.69 17.97
CA THR A 106 6.34 34.31 19.28
C THR A 106 7.51 35.21 19.66
N GLU A 107 8.75 34.77 19.41
CA GLU A 107 9.95 35.57 19.65
C GLU A 107 9.93 36.85 18.81
N ILE A 108 9.64 36.75 17.50
CA ILE A 108 9.50 37.90 16.61
C ILE A 108 8.39 38.84 17.09
N ALA A 109 7.22 38.29 17.44
CA ALA A 109 6.11 39.08 17.95
C ALA A 109 6.49 39.81 19.25
N SER A 110 7.24 39.18 20.16
CA SER A 110 7.72 39.80 21.39
C SER A 110 8.73 40.92 21.14
N ALA A 111 9.68 40.72 20.21
CA ALA A 111 10.63 41.74 19.79
C ALA A 111 9.93 42.93 19.10
N ALA A 112 8.89 42.66 18.31
CA ALA A 112 8.10 43.67 17.62
C ALA A 112 7.09 44.38 18.54
N ALA A 113 6.63 43.73 19.61
CA ALA A 113 5.63 44.24 20.57
C ALA A 113 6.14 45.36 21.49
N ALA A 114 7.25 46.00 21.13
CA ALA A 114 7.47 47.41 21.42
C ALA A 114 7.97 47.78 22.83
N ASP A 115 8.30 46.86 23.73
CA ASP A 115 8.95 47.28 25.00
C ASP A 115 10.37 47.82 24.73
N ASP A 116 11.15 47.09 23.93
CA ASP A 116 12.53 47.48 23.62
C ASP A 116 12.59 48.67 22.64
N VAL A 117 11.74 48.67 21.60
CA VAL A 117 11.70 49.76 20.62
C VAL A 117 11.12 51.04 21.20
N ALA A 118 10.05 50.96 22.02
CA ALA A 118 9.50 52.15 22.67
C ALA A 118 10.45 52.70 23.75
N ASP A 119 11.14 51.84 24.51
CA ASP A 119 12.14 52.27 25.49
C ASP A 119 13.33 52.95 24.79
N VAL A 120 13.90 52.34 23.75
CA VAL A 120 14.98 52.94 22.95
C VAL A 120 14.55 54.27 22.33
N THR A 121 13.33 54.36 21.81
CA THR A 121 12.79 55.60 21.26
C THR A 121 12.60 56.67 22.34
N GLY A 122 12.12 56.29 23.53
CA GLY A 122 11.95 57.17 24.68
C GLY A 122 13.28 57.73 25.20
N ARG A 123 14.29 56.87 25.34
CA ARG A 123 15.65 57.25 25.73
C ARG A 123 16.27 58.21 24.72
N THR A 124 16.20 57.87 23.43
CA THR A 124 16.71 58.72 22.35
C THR A 124 16.05 60.09 22.38
N ARG A 125 14.73 60.17 22.64
CA ARG A 125 14.03 61.44 22.77
C ARG A 125 14.55 62.26 23.96
N SER A 126 14.80 61.64 25.12
CA SER A 126 15.35 62.32 26.29
C SER A 126 16.75 62.88 26.00
N GLU A 127 17.62 62.07 25.38
CA GLU A 127 18.98 62.48 25.02
C GLU A 127 18.98 63.66 24.02
N VAL A 128 18.03 63.68 23.08
CA VAL A 128 17.86 64.79 22.14
C VAL A 128 17.42 66.08 22.85
N GLU A 129 16.53 66.00 23.84
CA GLU A 129 16.11 67.19 24.61
C GLU A 129 17.24 67.71 25.51
N GLU A 130 18.03 66.82 26.12
CA GLU A 130 19.23 67.23 26.87
C GLU A 130 20.27 67.90 25.96
N ALA A 131 20.52 67.33 24.79
CA ALA A 131 21.44 67.92 23.81
C ALA A 131 20.96 69.31 23.33
N ARG A 132 19.64 69.49 23.16
CA ARG A 132 19.03 70.79 22.84
C ARG A 132 19.24 71.80 23.97
N HIS A 133 19.01 71.41 25.22
CA HIS A 133 19.24 72.27 26.38
C HIS A 133 20.70 72.71 26.47
N ALA A 134 21.64 71.78 26.30
CA ALA A 134 23.06 72.11 26.30
C ALA A 134 23.44 73.07 25.15
N ALA A 135 22.87 72.87 23.95
CA ALA A 135 23.09 73.76 22.82
C ALA A 135 22.54 75.18 23.07
N ASP A 136 21.36 75.30 23.69
CA ASP A 136 20.77 76.58 24.09
C ASP A 136 21.63 77.31 25.13
N GLU A 137 22.17 76.59 26.12
CA GLU A 137 23.09 77.17 27.11
C GLU A 137 24.38 77.66 26.46
N LEU A 138 24.98 76.85 25.57
CA LEU A 138 26.16 77.25 24.81
C LEU A 138 25.90 78.49 23.94
N ALA A 139 24.73 78.58 23.30
CA ALA A 139 24.35 79.76 22.52
C ALA A 139 24.20 81.02 23.39
N ARG A 140 23.61 80.89 24.59
CA ARG A 140 23.51 81.99 25.56
C ARG A 140 24.89 82.43 26.06
N MET A 141 25.76 81.48 26.42
CA MET A 141 27.13 81.76 26.86
C MET A 141 27.93 82.48 25.77
N SER A 142 27.84 82.00 24.52
CA SER A 142 28.48 82.64 23.37
C SER A 142 28.02 84.09 23.18
N THR A 143 26.71 84.33 23.27
CA THR A 143 26.13 85.67 23.17
C THR A 143 26.62 86.58 24.31
N GLY A 144 26.66 86.06 25.54
CA GLY A 144 27.18 86.79 26.70
C GLY A 144 28.67 87.13 26.58
N LEU A 145 29.50 86.20 26.10
CA LEU A 145 30.91 86.45 25.82
C LEU A 145 31.09 87.51 24.73
N HIS A 146 30.29 87.44 23.66
CA HIS A 146 30.32 88.45 22.60
C HIS A 146 29.95 89.85 23.12
N GLN A 147 28.97 89.96 24.01
CA GLN A 147 28.61 91.21 24.66
C GLN A 147 29.74 91.73 25.56
N LEU A 148 30.34 90.88 26.39
CA LEU A 148 31.45 91.25 27.27
C LEU A 148 32.67 91.78 26.48
N VAL A 149 33.04 91.08 25.40
CA VAL A 149 34.13 91.50 24.51
C VAL A 149 33.80 92.82 23.82
N SER A 150 32.54 93.05 23.42
CA SER A 150 32.13 94.32 22.82
C SER A 150 32.20 95.51 23.80
N HIS A 151 31.89 95.28 25.08
CA HIS A 151 31.97 96.31 26.12
C HIS A 151 33.42 96.69 26.46
N LEU A 152 34.34 95.72 26.45
CA LEU A 152 35.77 95.95 26.70
C LEU A 152 36.52 96.63 25.55
N ARG A 153 35.85 96.84 24.41
CA ARG A 153 36.45 97.40 23.19
C ARG A 153 36.06 98.88 22.92
N TYR A 154 35.41 99.51 23.90
CA TYR A 154 35.24 100.96 24.04
C TYR A 154 36.17 101.49 25.12
#